data_AF-A0AAV1QEG6-F1
#
_entry.id   AF-A0AAV1QEG6-F1
#
_cell.length_a   1.000
_cell.length_b   1.000
_cell.length_c   1.000
_cell.angle_alpha   90.00
_cell.angle_beta   90.00
_cell.angle_gamma   90.00
#
_symmetry.space_group_name_H-M   'P 1'
#
loop_
_entity.id
_entity.type
_entity.pdbx_description
1 polymer ?
#
loop_
_entity_poly.entity_id
_entity_poly.type
_entity_poly.pdbx_seq_one_letter_code
_entity_poly.pdbx_strand_id
1 'polypeptide(L)' 'SPHPCPVGVSFRKDHKMALIQMGSVEEAIESLIEFHNHDLGENHHLRVSFSKSSI' A
#
# COMPACT_ATOMS: atom_id res chain seq x y z
N SER A 1 2.50 10.63 -15.74
CA SER A 1 1.25 10.48 -14.96
C SER A 1 1.57 10.60 -13.49
N PRO A 2 0.77 11.31 -12.68
CA PRO A 2 1.08 11.58 -11.29
C PRO A 2 0.60 10.43 -10.39
N HIS A 3 0.89 9.19 -10.79
CA HIS A 3 0.59 8.07 -9.89
C HIS A 3 1.80 7.93 -8.96
N PRO A 4 1.57 7.88 -7.65
CA PRO A 4 2.66 7.80 -6.69
C PRO A 4 3.44 6.50 -6.95
N CYS A 5 4.73 6.64 -7.25
CA CYS A 5 5.60 5.53 -7.60
C CYS A 5 6.24 4.99 -6.33
N PRO A 6 6.00 3.73 -5.93
CA PRO A 6 6.65 3.16 -4.76
C PRO A 6 8.16 3.09 -4.97
N VAL A 7 8.92 3.53 -3.95
CA VAL A 7 10.39 3.50 -3.95
C VAL A 7 10.94 2.15 -3.49
N GLY A 8 10.10 1.32 -2.86
CA GLY A 8 10.44 -0.04 -2.44
C GLY A 8 9.21 -0.88 -2.12
N VAL A 9 9.31 -2.20 -2.33
CA VAL A 9 8.25 -3.17 -2.04
C VAL A 9 8.86 -4.44 -1.44
N SER A 10 8.32 -4.92 -0.32
CA SER A 10 8.67 -6.20 0.30
C SER A 10 7.41 -7.01 0.62
N PHE A 11 7.35 -8.26 0.18
CA PHE A 11 6.22 -9.15 0.47
C PHE A 11 6.45 -9.94 1.76
N ARG A 12 5.40 -10.11 2.57
CA ARG A 12 5.41 -10.99 3.75
C ARG A 12 5.14 -12.43 3.34
N LYS A 13 5.58 -13.36 4.19
CA LYS A 13 5.41 -14.80 4.00
C LYS A 13 3.91 -15.14 3.90
N ASP A 14 3.50 -15.74 2.78
CA ASP A 14 2.11 -16.00 2.31
C ASP A 14 1.56 -15.05 1.23
N HIS A 15 2.30 -13.99 0.88
CA HIS A 15 1.93 -13.00 -0.15
C HIS A 15 0.58 -12.30 0.09
N LYS A 16 0.00 -12.40 1.30
CA LYS A 16 -1.24 -11.70 1.66
C LYS A 16 -0.99 -10.28 2.13
N MET A 17 0.27 -9.92 2.41
CA MET A 17 0.67 -8.59 2.84
C MET A 17 1.94 -8.14 2.12
N ALA A 18 1.98 -6.87 1.77
CA ALA A 18 3.19 -6.20 1.30
C ALA A 18 3.46 -4.96 2.17
N LEU A 19 4.74 -4.69 2.40
CA LEU A 19 5.21 -3.41 2.89
C LEU A 19 5.66 -2.61 1.67
N ILE A 20 5.12 -1.40 1.53
CA ILE A 20 5.43 -0.49 0.42
C ILE A 20 5.96 0.81 1.00
N GLN A 21 7.07 1.30 0.46
CA GLN A 21 7.62 2.60 0.80
C GLN A 21 7.34 3.58 -0.33
N MET A 22 6.81 4.75 0.01
CA MET A 22 6.50 5.83 -0.92
C MET A 22 7.60 6.91 -0.88
N GLY A 23 7.65 7.78 -1.88
CA GLY A 23 8.64 8.85 -1.97
C GLY A 23 8.41 9.97 -0.94
N SER A 24 7.16 10.20 -0.56
CA SER A 24 6.81 11.12 0.53
C SER A 24 5.66 10.63 1.41
N VAL A 25 5.44 11.34 2.52
CA VAL A 25 4.31 11.07 3.43
C VAL A 25 2.98 11.42 2.75
N GLU A 26 2.94 12.50 1.98
CA GLU A 26 1.77 12.93 1.22
C GLU A 26 1.34 11.86 0.22
N GLU A 27 2.27 11.32 -0.56
CA GLU A 27 2.02 10.20 -1.48
C GLU A 27 1.51 8.95 -0.75
N ALA A 28 2.02 8.67 0.45
CA ALA A 28 1.56 7.56 1.28
C ALA A 28 0.13 7.76 1.82
N ILE A 29 -0.22 9.01 2.17
CA ILE A 29 -1.58 9.36 2.61
C ILE A 29 -2.55 9.25 1.43
N GLU A 30 -2.22 9.81 0.28
CA GLU A 30 -3.04 9.73 -0.93
C GLU A 30 -3.30 8.27 -1.34
N SER A 31 -2.24 7.45 -1.37
CA SER A 31 -2.34 6.02 -1.66
C SER A 31 -3.22 5.29 -0.64
N LEU A 32 -3.14 5.64 0.64
CA LEU A 32 -4.00 5.05 1.66
C LEU A 32 -5.47 5.41 1.41
N ILE A 33 -5.77 6.66 1.10
CA ILE A 33 -7.15 7.11 0.84
C ILE A 33 -7.73 6.43 -0.41
N GLU A 34 -6.93 6.31 -1.47
CA GLU A 34 -7.36 5.74 -2.75
C GLU A 34 -7.57 4.22 -2.68
N PHE A 35 -6.66 3.50 -2.02
CA PHE A 35 -6.64 2.04 -2.06
C PHE A 35 -7.24 1.36 -0.82
N HIS A 36 -7.51 2.10 0.27
CA HIS A 36 -8.15 1.51 1.43
C HIS A 36 -9.58 1.07 1.09
N ASN A 37 -9.90 -0.19 1.40
CA ASN A 37 -11.17 -0.83 1.09
C ASN A 37 -11.46 -0.96 -0.42
N HIS A 38 -10.41 -0.88 -1.25
CA HIS A 38 -10.54 -1.17 -2.67
C HIS A 38 -10.95 -2.64 -2.89
N ASP A 39 -11.96 -2.87 -3.70
CA ASP A 39 -12.50 -4.20 -4.00
C ASP A 39 -11.61 -4.90 -5.06
N LEU A 40 -11.03 -6.04 -4.71
CA LEU A 40 -10.21 -6.86 -5.60
C LEU A 40 -11.01 -7.99 -6.28
N GLY A 41 -12.32 -8.03 -6.09
CA GLY A 41 -13.20 -9.13 -6.45
C GLY A 41 -13.40 -10.13 -5.30
N GLU A 42 -14.45 -10.94 -5.40
CA GLU A 42 -14.72 -12.08 -4.50
C GLU A 42 -14.79 -11.72 -2.99
N ASN A 43 -15.28 -10.53 -2.63
CA ASN A 43 -15.30 -9.99 -1.26
C ASN A 43 -13.90 -9.81 -0.62
N HIS A 44 -12.84 -9.74 -1.43
CA HIS A 44 -11.50 -9.40 -0.95
C HIS A 44 -11.29 -7.88 -1.01
N HIS A 45 -11.40 -7.22 0.14
CA HIS A 45 -11.08 -5.80 0.26
C HIS A 45 -9.62 -5.60 0.65
N LEU A 46 -8.95 -4.68 -0.04
CA LEU A 46 -7.58 -4.33 0.24
C LEU A 46 -7.49 -3.49 1.52
N ARG A 47 -6.71 -3.96 2.50
CA ARG A 47 -6.49 -3.23 3.76
C ARG A 47 -5.15 -2.50 3.73
N VAL A 48 -5.22 -1.18 3.56
CA VAL A 48 -4.03 -0.31 3.67
C VAL A 48 -3.93 0.27 5.08
N SER A 49 -2.72 0.29 5.63
CA SER A 49 -2.40 0.89 6.93
C SER A 49 -0.94 1.34 6.98
N PHE A 50 -0.63 2.36 7.78
CA PHE A 50 0.75 2.77 8.04
C PHE A 50 1.52 1.72 8.86
N SER A 51 2.78 1.52 8.50
CA SER A 51 3.71 0.63 9.21
C SER A 51 4.64 1.42 10.11
N LYS A 52 4.98 0.86 11.28
CA LYS A 52 6.06 1.37 12.15
C LYS A 52 7.45 0.90 11.70
N SER A 53 7.51 -0.12 10.84
CA SER A 53 8.73 -0.66 10.27
C SER A 53 9.02 -0.01 8.93
N SER A 54 10.29 0.31 8.68
CA SER A 54 10.80 0.66 7.35
C SER A 54 11.13 -0.61 6.55
N ILE A 55 11.20 -0.45 5.22
CA ILE A 55 11.78 -1.43 4.29
C ILE A 55 13.30 -1.42 4.41
#